data_AF-A0A945JYR6-F1
#
_entry.id   AF-A0A945JYR6-F1
#
_cell.length_a   1.000
_cell.length_b   1.000
_cell.length_c   1.000
_cell.angle_alpha   90.00
_cell.angle_beta   90.00
_cell.angle_gamma   90.00
#
_symmetry.space_group_name_H-M   'P 1'
#
loop_
_entity.id
_entity.type
_entity.pdbx_description
1 polymer ?
#
loop_
_entity_poly.entity_id
_entity_poly.type
_entity_poly.pdbx_seq_one_letter_code
_entity_poly.pdbx_strand_id
1 'polypeptide(L)'
;DFIQVMGKEEPATAYEILERKGEITQNQTDMLGLYQQGLELYDKFEFAEAKARFEEALKVMPDDGPCALYADRCEDYASNPPEDLVFRADSK
;
A
#
# COMPACT_ATOMS: atom_id res chain seq x y z
N ASP A 1 11.20 2.88 -4.14
CA ASP A 1 12.20 2.27 -3.22
C ASP A 1 12.04 0.76 -3.14
N PHE A 2 12.99 0.03 -3.72
CA PHE A 2 13.16 -1.40 -3.44
C PHE A 2 13.93 -1.56 -2.16
N ILE A 3 13.23 -1.86 -1.08
CA ILE A 3 13.83 -2.60 0.01
C ILE A 3 13.60 -4.07 -0.32
N GLN A 4 14.61 -4.71 -0.91
CA GLN A 4 14.64 -6.17 -0.97
C GLN A 4 14.87 -6.69 0.45
N VAL A 5 13.78 -6.96 1.15
CA VAL A 5 13.76 -7.94 2.23
C VAL A 5 12.95 -9.13 1.73
N MET A 6 13.69 -10.20 1.44
CA MET A 6 13.18 -11.55 1.22
C MET A 6 12.00 -11.82 2.16
N GLY A 7 10.79 -11.83 1.58
CA GLY A 7 9.51 -12.14 2.22
C GLY A 7 9.42 -11.80 3.70
N LYS A 8 8.93 -10.60 4.03
CA LYS A 8 8.14 -10.28 5.24
C LYS A 8 7.91 -8.77 5.40
N GLU A 9 6.63 -8.38 5.47
CA GLU A 9 6.11 -7.52 6.54
C GLU A 9 6.64 -6.07 6.70
N GLU A 10 7.10 -5.40 5.64
CA GLU A 10 7.43 -3.96 5.75
C GLU A 10 6.24 -3.05 6.15
N PRO A 11 4.98 -3.27 5.70
CA PRO A 11 3.87 -2.49 6.21
C PRO A 11 3.45 -2.89 7.62
N ALA A 12 3.43 -4.20 7.90
CA ALA A 12 3.06 -4.72 9.20
C ALA A 12 4.00 -4.16 10.27
N THR A 13 5.30 -4.00 10.00
CA THR A 13 6.24 -3.39 10.94
C THR A 13 5.86 -1.95 11.34
N ALA A 14 5.38 -1.12 10.39
CA ALA A 14 4.96 0.24 10.71
C ALA A 14 3.68 0.26 11.57
N TYR A 15 2.76 -0.68 11.34
CA TYR A 15 1.50 -0.79 12.09
C TYR A 15 1.62 -1.60 13.40
N GLU A 16 2.54 -2.55 13.50
CA GLU A 16 2.91 -3.26 14.74
C GLU A 16 3.45 -2.28 15.79
N ILE A 17 4.13 -1.21 15.36
CA ILE A 17 4.54 -0.12 16.23
C ILE A 17 3.32 0.68 16.74
N LEU A 18 2.27 0.81 15.92
CA LEU A 18 1.00 1.44 16.31
C LEU A 18 0.21 0.55 17.28
N GLU A 19 0.20 -0.78 17.10
CA GLU A 19 -0.37 -1.74 18.06
C GLU A 19 0.29 -1.65 19.44
N ARG A 20 1.63 -1.53 19.50
CA ARG A 20 2.36 -1.38 20.77
C ARG A 20 2.01 -0.12 21.56
N LYS A 21 1.39 0.88 20.92
CA LYS A 21 0.92 2.12 21.58
C LYS A 21 -0.52 2.08 22.10
N GLY A 22 -1.25 0.98 21.87
CA GLY A 22 -2.28 0.53 22.79
C GLY A 22 -3.73 0.59 22.34
N GLU A 23 -4.12 1.27 21.27
CA GLU A 23 -5.52 1.19 20.77
C GLU A 23 -5.57 1.39 19.24
N ILE A 24 -5.70 0.27 18.50
CA ILE A 24 -6.13 0.31 17.10
C ILE A 24 -7.66 0.44 17.10
N THR A 25 -8.16 1.50 16.44
CA THR A 25 -9.58 1.73 16.21
C THR A 25 -10.13 0.77 15.16
N GLN A 26 -11.44 0.51 15.15
CA GLN A 26 -12.07 -0.33 14.12
C GLN A 26 -11.74 0.17 12.70
N ASN A 27 -11.76 1.48 12.48
CA ASN A 27 -11.41 2.08 11.20
C ASN A 27 -9.96 1.78 10.78
N GLN A 28 -9.03 1.75 11.74
CA GLN A 28 -7.64 1.35 11.45
C GLN A 28 -7.56 -0.13 11.07
N THR A 29 -8.27 -1.01 11.76
CA THR A 29 -8.33 -2.44 11.40
C THR A 29 -8.92 -2.66 10.00
N ASP A 30 -10.02 -1.98 9.68
CA ASP A 30 -10.68 -2.10 8.38
C ASP A 30 -9.78 -1.56 7.25
N MET A 31 -9.14 -0.41 7.49
CA MET A 31 -8.16 0.16 6.57
C MET A 31 -6.98 -0.79 6.35
N LEU A 32 -6.45 -1.41 7.42
CA LEU A 32 -5.34 -2.36 7.34
C LEU A 32 -5.68 -3.60 6.53
N GLY A 33 -6.91 -4.11 6.67
CA GLY A 33 -7.38 -5.23 5.87
C GLY A 33 -7.44 -4.90 4.37
N LEU A 34 -7.85 -3.68 4.02
CA LEU A 34 -7.87 -3.19 2.64
C LEU A 34 -6.47 -2.95 2.09
N TYR A 35 -5.60 -2.34 2.90
CA TYR A 35 -4.21 -2.09 2.56
C TYR A 35 -3.45 -3.41 2.28
N GLN A 36 -3.64 -4.43 3.11
CA GLN A 36 -3.00 -5.74 2.93
C GLN A 36 -3.47 -6.41 1.63
N GLN A 37 -4.77 -6.36 1.32
CA GLN A 37 -5.30 -6.86 0.05
C GLN A 37 -4.75 -6.09 -1.15
N GLY A 38 -4.58 -4.77 -1.03
CA GLY A 38 -3.97 -3.94 -2.06
C GLY A 38 -2.52 -4.36 -2.36
N LEU A 39 -1.73 -4.67 -1.34
CA LEU A 39 -0.35 -5.15 -1.52
C LEU A 39 -0.27 -6.53 -2.16
N GLU A 40 -1.15 -7.46 -1.79
CA GLU A 40 -1.18 -8.80 -2.42
C GLU A 40 -1.44 -8.73 -3.92
N LEU A 41 -2.22 -7.73 -4.37
CA LEU A 41 -2.51 -7.46 -5.78
C LEU A 41 -1.33 -6.71 -6.43
N TYR A 42 -0.76 -5.72 -5.74
CA TYR A 42 0.40 -4.96 -6.19
C TYR A 42 1.60 -5.87 -6.49
N ASP A 43 1.88 -6.84 -5.61
CA ASP A 43 2.96 -7.82 -5.78
C ASP A 43 2.75 -8.76 -6.98
N LYS A 44 1.49 -8.90 -7.45
CA LYS A 44 1.12 -9.67 -8.64
C LYS A 44 1.06 -8.82 -9.92
N PHE A 45 1.45 -7.54 -9.84
CA PHE A 45 1.31 -6.57 -10.93
C PHE A 45 -0.15 -6.30 -11.34
N GLU A 46 -1.12 -6.62 -10.48
CA GLU A 46 -2.56 -6.35 -10.68
C GLU A 46 -2.89 -4.92 -10.19
N PHE A 47 -2.28 -3.91 -10.84
CA PHE A 47 -2.27 -2.53 -10.34
C PHE A 47 -3.63 -1.84 -10.34
N ALA A 48 -4.52 -2.17 -11.29
CA ALA A 48 -5.86 -1.58 -11.33
C ALA A 48 -6.69 -2.02 -10.12
N GLU A 49 -6.65 -3.32 -9.80
CA GLU A 49 -7.31 -3.90 -8.64
C GLU A 49 -6.65 -3.45 -7.33
N ALA A 50 -5.31 -3.37 -7.30
CA ALA A 50 -4.56 -2.87 -6.15
C ALA A 50 -4.96 -1.41 -5.83
N LYS A 51 -4.99 -0.54 -6.84
CA LYS A 51 -5.43 0.86 -6.70
C LYS A 51 -6.81 0.95 -6.06
N ALA A 52 -7.77 0.15 -6.53
CA ALA A 52 -9.13 0.15 -5.99
C ALA A 52 -9.14 -0.15 -4.48
N ARG A 53 -8.32 -1.10 -4.01
CA ARG A 53 -8.23 -1.42 -2.57
C ARG A 53 -7.62 -0.30 -1.74
N PHE A 54 -6.59 0.36 -2.25
CA PHE A 54 -5.99 1.52 -1.58
C PHE A 54 -6.95 2.72 -1.55
N GLU A 55 -7.71 2.95 -2.61
CA GLU A 55 -8.77 3.99 -2.62
C GLU A 55 -9.91 3.66 -1.66
N GLU A 56 -10.29 2.39 -1.52
CA GLU A 56 -11.24 1.97 -0.48
C GLU A 56 -10.69 2.21 0.93
N ALA A 57 -9.41 1.91 1.16
CA ALA A 57 -8.74 2.17 2.43
C ALA A 57 -8.72 3.68 2.75
N LEU A 58 -8.48 4.55 1.75
CA LEU A 58 -8.53 6.01 1.89
C LEU A 58 -9.94 6.54 2.17
N LYS A 59 -11.01 5.83 1.78
CA LYS A 59 -12.37 6.21 2.19
C LYS A 59 -12.60 5.99 3.68
N VAL A 60 -11.92 5.00 4.27
CA VAL A 60 -11.96 4.72 5.72
C VAL A 60 -11.04 5.66 6.48
N MET A 61 -9.84 5.90 5.94
CA MET A 61 -8.83 6.79 6.51
C MET A 61 -8.20 7.68 5.42
N PRO A 62 -8.77 8.87 5.18
CA PRO A 62 -8.30 9.77 4.12
C PRO A 62 -6.84 10.24 4.28
N ASP A 63 -6.36 10.27 5.52
CA ASP A 63 -5.02 10.74 5.87
C ASP A 63 -3.97 9.61 5.87
N ASP A 64 -4.31 8.41 5.37
CA ASP A 64 -3.37 7.29 5.30
C ASP A 64 -2.33 7.49 4.18
N GLY A 65 -1.17 8.01 4.57
CA GLY A 65 -0.03 8.26 3.68
C GLY A 65 0.40 7.03 2.86
N PRO A 66 0.51 5.82 3.44
CA PRO A 66 0.83 4.61 2.69
C PRO A 66 -0.19 4.27 1.60
N CYS A 67 -1.49 4.23 1.89
CA CYS A 67 -2.52 3.98 0.89
C CYS A 67 -2.49 5.00 -0.23
N ALA A 68 -2.34 6.29 0.09
CA ALA A 68 -2.21 7.35 -0.91
C ALA A 68 -1.00 7.15 -1.82
N LEU A 69 0.15 6.81 -1.25
CA LEU A 69 1.37 6.54 -2.00
C LEU A 69 1.21 5.35 -2.95
N TYR A 70 0.64 4.23 -2.47
CA TYR A 70 0.48 3.04 -3.31
C TYR A 70 -0.61 3.22 -4.38
N ALA A 71 -1.68 3.97 -4.10
CA ALA A 71 -2.68 4.30 -5.10
C ALA A 71 -2.10 5.11 -6.28
N ASP A 72 -1.27 6.11 -5.97
CA ASP A 72 -0.55 6.94 -6.96
C ASP A 72 0.40 6.08 -7.81
N ARG A 73 1.20 5.23 -7.16
CA ARG A 73 2.09 4.28 -7.87
C ARG A 73 1.33 3.33 -8.78
N CYS A 74 0.18 2.81 -8.33
CA CYS A 74 -0.65 1.94 -9.15
C CYS A 74 -1.18 2.66 -10.39
N GLU A 75 -1.51 3.95 -10.29
CA GLU A 75 -1.93 4.76 -11.45
C GLU A 75 -0.80 4.90 -12.48
N ASP A 76 0.41 5.20 -12.02
CA ASP A 76 1.59 5.27 -12.88
C ASP A 76 1.87 3.91 -13.55
N TYR A 77 1.84 2.83 -12.79
CA TYR A 77 2.14 1.48 -13.30
C TYR A 77 1.05 0.88 -14.19
N ALA A 78 -0.22 1.25 -13.98
CA ALA A 78 -1.28 0.86 -14.89
C ALA A 78 -1.09 1.48 -16.29
N SER A 79 -0.49 2.69 -16.34
CA SER A 79 -0.18 3.39 -17.59
C SER A 79 1.16 2.96 -18.19
N ASN A 80 2.14 2.67 -17.32
CA ASN A 80 3.50 2.28 -17.69
C ASN A 80 3.96 1.10 -16.81
N PRO A 81 3.63 -0.14 -17.18
CA PRO A 81 3.93 -1.31 -16.36
C PRO A 81 5.45 -1.47 -16.19
N PRO A 82 5.94 -1.52 -14.95
CA PRO A 82 7.37 -1.55 -14.69
C PRO A 82 7.93 -2.98 -14.85
N GLU A 83 9.22 -3.10 -15.15
CA GLU A 83 9.90 -4.40 -15.25
C GLU A 83 10.14 -5.05 -13.87
N ASP A 84 10.22 -4.23 -12.82
CA ASP A 84 10.31 -4.62 -11.42
C ASP A 84 9.43 -3.68 -10.59
N LEU A 85 9.15 -4.01 -9.33
CA LEU A 85 8.35 -3.13 -8.47
C LEU A 85 9.15 -1.89 -7.98
N VAL A 86 10.37 -1.64 -8.51
CA VAL A 86 11.23 -0.54 -8.02
C VAL A 86 10.63 0.74 -8.51
N PHE A 87 9.96 1.44 -7.59
CA PHE A 87 9.45 2.76 -7.91
C PHE A 87 10.62 3.71 -8.18
N ARG A 88 10.72 4.11 -9.45
CA ARG A 88 11.61 5.13 -9.97
C ARG A 88 10.71 6.30 -10.33
N ALA A 89 10.70 7.33 -9.50
CA ALA A 89 10.03 8.56 -9.85
C ALA A 89 10.78 9.19 -11.02
N ASP A 90 10.25 9.05 -12.24
CA ASP A 90 10.73 9.89 -13.33
C ASP A 90 10.41 11.34 -12.94
N SER A 91 11.47 12.14 -12.82
CA SER A 91 11.35 13.55 -12.45
C SER A 91 10.48 14.25 -13.48
N LYS A 92 9.25 14.61 -13.11
CA LYS A 92 8.44 15.58 -13.86
C LYS A 92 9.10 16.96 -13.82
#